data_AF-A0A7S0ZA20-F1
#
_entry.id   AF-A0A7S0ZA20-F1
#
_cell.length_a   1.000
_cell.length_b   1.000
_cell.length_c   1.000
_cell.angle_alpha   90.00
_cell.angle_beta   90.00
_cell.angle_gamma   90.00
#
_symmetry.space_group_name_H-M   'P 1'
#
loop_
_entity.id
_entity.type
_entity.pdbx_description
1 polymer ?
#
loop_
_entity_poly.entity_id
_entity_poly.type
_entity_poly.pdbx_seq_one_letter_code
_entity_poly.pdbx_strand_id
1 'polypeptide(L)'
;TVSSDMIERVREGRVMYNNSGRFAASKYLTGLKVLYYRAFSAAYGWCGKSCSCVMVNSSWTKAHIDTLWGVNSKVVYPPCNVEDLTKLPLTRQRLDKLGNAAKKENACLRVISVGQFRPEKAHLEQVAAWAALKK
;
A
#
# COMPACT_ATOMS: atom_id res chain seq x y z
N THR A 1 -10.21 3.59 6.42
CA THR A 1 -10.18 4.95 5.85
C THR A 1 -10.41 4.87 4.35
N VAL A 2 -11.09 5.86 3.77
CA VAL A 2 -11.27 5.97 2.32
C VAL A 2 -10.31 7.07 1.85
N SER A 3 -9.39 6.73 0.95
CA SER A 3 -8.46 7.73 0.42
C SER A 3 -9.09 8.57 -0.70
N SER A 4 -8.54 9.75 -0.95
CA SER A 4 -8.90 10.56 -2.11
C SER A 4 -8.76 9.75 -3.41
N ASP A 5 -7.69 8.96 -3.53
CA ASP A 5 -7.49 8.07 -4.67
C ASP A 5 -8.62 7.03 -4.81
N MET A 6 -9.17 6.52 -3.71
CA MET A 6 -10.30 5.58 -3.78
C MET A 6 -11.57 6.26 -4.31
N ILE A 7 -11.82 7.51 -3.94
CA ILE A 7 -12.96 8.29 -4.43
C ILE A 7 -12.79 8.58 -5.93
N GLU A 8 -11.61 9.03 -6.34
CA GLU A 8 -11.30 9.33 -7.73
C GLU A 8 -11.40 8.09 -8.62
N ARG A 9 -10.85 6.95 -8.16
CA ARG A 9 -10.98 5.67 -8.89
C ARG A 9 -12.42 5.22 -9.09
N VAL A 10 -13.28 5.38 -8.09
CA VAL A 10 -14.71 5.07 -8.24
C VAL A 10 -15.36 6.04 -9.22
N ARG A 11 -15.03 7.34 -9.15
CA ARG A 11 -15.54 8.36 -10.07
C ARG A 11 -15.15 8.06 -11.52
N GLU A 12 -13.95 7.55 -11.75
CA GLU A 12 -13.46 7.11 -13.05
C GLU A 12 -14.03 5.75 -13.50
N GLY A 13 -14.77 5.04 -12.63
CA GLY A 13 -15.34 3.73 -12.93
C GLY A 13 -14.28 2.62 -13.06
N ARG A 14 -13.07 2.77 -12.50
CA ARG A 14 -12.05 1.73 -12.58
C ARG A 14 -12.45 0.51 -11.77
N VAL A 15 -12.39 -0.67 -12.38
CA VAL A 15 -12.69 -1.94 -11.71
C VAL A 15 -11.49 -2.37 -10.84
N MET A 16 -11.75 -2.75 -9.60
CA MET A 16 -10.74 -3.17 -8.62
C MET A 16 -11.38 -3.98 -7.48
N TYR A 17 -10.58 -4.50 -6.55
CA TYR A 17 -11.06 -5.18 -5.33
C TYR A 17 -12.05 -4.32 -4.52
N ASN A 18 -11.91 -2.99 -4.56
CA ASN A 18 -12.79 -2.04 -3.86
C ASN A 18 -13.88 -1.44 -4.77
N ASN A 19 -13.93 -1.80 -6.06
CA ASN A 19 -14.92 -1.32 -7.02
C ASN A 19 -15.28 -2.39 -8.05
N SER A 20 -16.35 -3.15 -7.79
CA SER A 20 -16.76 -4.23 -8.69
C SER A 20 -17.34 -3.72 -10.00
N GLY A 21 -17.34 -4.58 -11.02
CA GLY A 21 -17.85 -4.26 -12.37
C GLY A 21 -19.29 -3.73 -12.40
N ARG A 22 -20.13 -4.14 -11.44
CA ARG A 22 -21.51 -3.64 -11.31
C ARG A 22 -21.58 -2.16 -10.99
N PHE A 23 -20.69 -1.66 -10.11
CA PHE A 23 -20.64 -0.24 -9.76
C PHE A 23 -19.99 0.56 -10.89
N ALA A 24 -18.90 0.04 -11.48
CA ALA A 24 -18.20 0.65 -12.59
C ALA A 24 -19.08 0.81 -13.85
N ALA A 25 -19.94 -0.17 -14.16
CA ALA A 25 -20.78 -0.15 -15.36
C ALA A 25 -21.98 0.82 -15.27
N SER A 26 -22.34 1.29 -14.07
CA SER A 26 -23.51 2.14 -13.86
C SER A 26 -23.13 3.50 -13.31
N LYS A 27 -23.42 4.56 -14.06
CA LYS A 27 -23.21 5.95 -13.64
C LYS A 27 -23.99 6.29 -12.36
N TYR A 28 -25.19 5.74 -12.20
CA TYR A 28 -26.01 5.93 -11.00
C TYR A 28 -25.37 5.27 -9.77
N LEU A 29 -24.99 3.99 -9.88
CA LEU A 29 -24.37 3.27 -8.77
C LEU A 29 -22.99 3.85 -8.41
N THR A 30 -22.23 4.31 -9.40
CA THR A 30 -21.00 5.07 -9.19
C THR A 30 -21.26 6.35 -8.40
N GLY A 31 -22.24 7.16 -8.83
CA GLY A 31 -22.63 8.39 -8.13
C GLY A 31 -23.04 8.15 -6.68
N LEU A 32 -23.87 7.13 -6.44
CA LEU A 32 -24.30 6.74 -5.10
C LEU A 32 -23.11 6.32 -4.23
N LYS A 33 -22.18 5.54 -4.79
CA LYS A 33 -20.98 5.10 -4.08
C LYS A 33 -20.02 6.24 -3.76
N VAL A 34 -19.86 7.20 -4.67
CA VAL A 34 -19.08 8.43 -4.42
C VAL A 34 -19.72 9.25 -3.30
N LEU A 35 -21.04 9.41 -3.31
CA LEU A 35 -21.77 10.10 -2.24
C LEU A 35 -21.57 9.40 -0.89
N TYR A 36 -21.71 8.07 -0.86
CA TYR A 36 -21.45 7.26 0.33
C TYR A 36 -20.02 7.48 0.86
N TYR A 37 -19.00 7.43 0.00
CA TYR A 37 -17.61 7.66 0.41
C TYR A 37 -17.37 9.07 0.94
N ARG A 38 -18.00 10.09 0.34
CA ARG A 38 -17.92 11.47 0.84
C ARG A 38 -18.58 11.63 2.20
N ALA A 39 -19.77 11.07 2.38
CA ALA A 39 -20.48 11.09 3.66
C ALA A 39 -19.68 10.36 4.75
N PHE A 40 -19.16 9.17 4.44
CA PHE A 40 -18.29 8.42 5.35
C PHE A 40 -17.03 9.20 5.71
N SER A 41 -16.38 9.82 4.72
CA SER A 41 -15.17 10.64 4.92
C SER A 41 -15.44 11.84 5.83
N ALA A 42 -16.58 12.52 5.67
CA ALA A 42 -16.97 13.64 6.51
C ALA A 42 -17.23 13.21 7.96
N ALA A 43 -17.98 12.12 8.16
CA ALA A 43 -18.24 11.57 9.50
C ALA A 43 -16.93 11.12 10.18
N TYR A 44 -16.05 10.45 9.44
CA TYR A 44 -14.74 10.04 9.92
C TYR A 44 -13.86 11.24 10.29
N GLY A 45 -13.91 12.31 9.50
CA GLY A 45 -13.23 13.58 9.80
C GLY A 45 -13.74 14.25 11.07
N TRP A 46 -15.05 14.27 11.30
CA TRP A 46 -15.63 14.81 12.54
C TRP A 46 -15.18 14.03 13.78
N CYS A 47 -15.16 12.70 13.71
CA CYS A 47 -14.62 11.86 14.78
C CYS A 47 -13.13 12.13 15.01
N GLY A 48 -12.35 12.37 13.95
CA GLY A 48 -10.94 12.68 14.07
C GLY A 48 -10.64 14.01 14.75
N LYS A 49 -11.48 15.03 14.52
CA LYS A 49 -11.35 16.37 15.11
C LYS A 49 -11.59 16.39 16.62
N SER A 50 -12.31 15.42 17.19
CA SER A 50 -12.57 15.37 18.63
C SER A 50 -11.39 14.80 19.44
N CYS A 51 -10.36 14.27 18.76
CA CYS A 51 -9.17 13.75 19.43
C CYS A 51 -8.25 14.89 19.90
N SER A 52 -7.79 14.83 21.15
CA SER A 52 -6.78 15.77 21.68
C SER A 52 -5.41 15.62 21.03
N CYS A 53 -5.07 14.41 20.60
CA CYS A 53 -3.84 14.11 19.87
C CYS A 53 -4.13 13.07 18.78
N VAL A 54 -3.64 13.32 17.58
CA VAL A 54 -3.75 12.40 16.44
C VAL A 54 -2.35 11.99 16.01
N MET A 55 -2.10 10.68 15.94
CA MET A 55 -0.83 10.11 15.50
C MET A 55 -1.01 9.27 14.24
N VAL A 56 -0.02 9.29 13.37
CA VAL A 56 -0.02 8.60 12.07
C VAL A 56 1.34 7.98 11.78
N ASN A 57 1.40 6.91 10.99
CA ASN A 57 2.59 6.09 10.84
C ASN A 57 3.54 6.47 9.68
N SER A 58 3.19 7.49 8.90
CA SER A 58 4.01 7.94 7.76
C SER A 58 3.67 9.35 7.34
N SER A 59 4.54 9.97 6.53
CA SER A 59 4.29 11.27 5.90
C SER A 59 3.09 11.22 4.95
N TRP A 60 2.92 10.13 4.20
CA TRP A 60 1.76 9.94 3.32
C TRP A 60 0.46 9.86 4.12
N THR A 61 0.44 9.07 5.20
CA THR A 61 -0.73 8.94 6.09
C THR A 61 -1.06 10.28 6.75
N LYS A 62 -0.04 11.07 7.14
CA LYS A 62 -0.23 12.43 7.67
C LYS A 62 -0.92 13.34 6.67
N ALA A 63 -0.37 13.48 5.46
CA ALA A 63 -0.96 14.34 4.44
C ALA A 63 -2.42 13.96 4.15
N HIS A 64 -2.69 12.66 4.08
CA HIS A 64 -4.04 12.15 3.88
C HIS A 64 -4.98 12.47 5.05
N ILE A 65 -4.60 12.15 6.29
CA ILE A 65 -5.43 12.35 7.49
C ILE A 65 -5.62 13.84 7.79
N ASP A 66 -4.58 14.66 7.69
CA ASP A 66 -4.69 16.10 7.94
C ASP A 66 -5.64 16.77 6.93
N THR A 67 -5.61 16.36 5.66
CA THR A 67 -6.56 16.84 4.65
C THR A 67 -7.97 16.35 4.93
N LEU A 68 -8.12 15.07 5.29
CA LEU A 68 -9.43 14.43 5.48
C LEU A 68 -10.13 14.92 6.75
N TRP A 69 -9.37 15.08 7.83
CA TRP A 69 -9.87 15.42 9.16
C TRP A 69 -9.72 16.90 9.48
N GLY A 70 -8.91 17.68 8.75
CA GLY A 70 -8.65 19.08 9.07
C GLY A 70 -7.95 19.25 10.42
N VAL A 71 -6.95 18.40 10.70
CA VAL A 71 -6.16 18.39 11.94
C VAL A 71 -4.66 18.52 11.62
N ASN A 72 -3.83 18.66 12.66
CA ASN A 72 -2.38 18.60 12.53
C ASN A 72 -1.83 17.38 13.29
N SER A 73 -1.86 16.22 12.64
CA SER A 73 -1.40 14.95 13.22
C SER A 73 0.13 14.91 13.41
N LYS A 74 0.62 14.02 14.27
CA LYS A 74 2.06 13.79 14.50
C LYS A 74 2.49 12.47 13.87
N VAL A 75 3.60 12.49 13.12
CA VAL A 75 4.17 11.25 12.56
C VAL A 75 4.90 10.49 13.66
N VAL A 76 4.47 9.25 13.90
CA VAL A 76 5.08 8.29 14.82
C VAL A 76 5.25 6.99 14.07
N TYR A 77 6.49 6.66 13.70
CA TYR A 77 6.78 5.40 13.05
C TYR A 77 6.61 4.25 14.05
N PRO A 78 6.05 3.10 13.61
CA PRO A 78 5.93 1.94 14.48
C PRO A 78 7.32 1.51 14.95
N PRO A 79 7.48 1.16 16.25
CA PRO A 79 8.76 0.67 16.73
C PRO A 79 9.12 -0.62 15.99
N CYS A 80 10.38 -0.72 15.57
CA CYS A 80 10.92 -1.90 14.91
C CYS A 80 12.17 -2.32 15.68
N ASN A 81 12.17 -3.55 16.23
CA ASN A 81 13.39 -4.10 16.79
C ASN A 81 14.32 -4.47 15.63
N VAL A 82 15.50 -3.86 15.62
CA VAL A 82 16.51 -4.07 14.59
C VAL A 82 17.77 -4.74 15.13
N GLU A 83 17.84 -5.08 16.42
CA GLU A 83 19.05 -5.61 17.07
C GLU A 83 19.62 -6.81 16.32
N ASP A 84 18.78 -7.78 15.96
CA ASP A 84 19.21 -8.96 15.20
C ASP A 84 19.53 -8.64 13.73
N LEU A 85 18.84 -7.68 13.13
CA LEU A 85 19.13 -7.24 11.77
C LEU A 85 20.48 -6.53 11.68
N THR A 86 20.88 -5.78 12.72
CA THR A 86 22.16 -5.09 12.81
C THR A 86 23.33 -6.08 12.97
N LYS A 87 23.08 -7.28 13.52
CA LYS A 87 24.09 -8.36 13.59
C LYS A 87 24.36 -9.01 12.23
N LEU A 88 23.49 -8.82 11.23
CA LEU A 88 23.69 -9.40 9.91
C LEU A 88 24.80 -8.68 9.14
N PRO A 89 25.65 -9.41 8.39
CA PRO A 89 26.71 -8.79 7.59
C PRO A 89 26.11 -7.93 6.47
N LEU A 90 26.63 -6.69 6.32
CA LEU A 90 26.22 -5.75 5.28
C LEU A 90 26.54 -6.26 3.87
N THR A 91 27.65 -6.99 3.73
CA THR A 91 28.03 -7.65 2.47
C THR A 91 27.67 -9.13 2.58
N ARG A 92 26.73 -9.56 1.73
CA ARG A 92 26.35 -10.98 1.63
C ARG A 92 27.09 -11.61 0.46
N GLN A 93 27.50 -12.86 0.66
CA GLN A 93 28.10 -13.64 -0.41
C GLN A 93 27.08 -13.82 -1.54
N ARG A 94 27.53 -13.63 -2.78
CA ARG A 94 26.68 -13.89 -3.95
C ARG A 94 26.49 -15.40 -4.08
N LEU A 95 25.27 -15.80 -4.44
CA LEU A 95 24.91 -17.21 -4.57
C LEU A 95 24.69 -17.57 -6.03
N ASP A 96 25.09 -18.78 -6.44
CA ASP A 96 24.73 -19.37 -7.73
C ASP A 96 23.25 -19.79 -7.75
N LYS A 97 22.84 -20.49 -8.82
CA LYS A 97 21.48 -21.05 -8.96
C LYS A 97 21.15 -22.11 -7.90
N LEU A 98 22.15 -22.87 -7.44
CA LEU A 98 22.00 -23.94 -6.46
C LEU A 98 22.05 -23.45 -5.00
N GLY A 99 22.46 -22.20 -4.78
CA GLY A 99 22.58 -21.60 -3.45
C GLY A 99 23.99 -21.64 -2.88
N ASN A 100 25.00 -22.00 -3.68
CA ASN A 100 26.40 -22.00 -3.25
C ASN A 100 27.04 -20.64 -3.47
N ALA A 101 28.06 -20.36 -2.67
CA ALA A 101 28.98 -19.25 -2.85
C ALA A 101 29.51 -19.14 -4.30
N ALA A 102 29.34 -17.99 -4.95
CA ALA A 102 29.76 -17.78 -6.32
C ALA A 102 30.40 -16.39 -6.57
N LYS A 103 31.30 -16.34 -7.55
CA LYS A 103 31.86 -15.09 -8.08
C LYS A 103 30.78 -14.30 -8.83
N LYS A 104 31.04 -13.00 -9.07
CA LYS A 104 30.11 -12.08 -9.73
C LYS A 104 29.61 -12.61 -11.08
N GLU A 105 30.46 -13.25 -11.87
CA GLU A 105 30.07 -13.81 -13.18
C GLU A 105 29.04 -14.95 -13.08
N ASN A 106 29.05 -15.71 -11.97
CA ASN A 106 28.21 -16.90 -11.79
C ASN A 106 27.07 -16.67 -10.78
N ALA A 107 26.91 -15.44 -10.30
CA ALA A 107 25.91 -15.07 -9.33
C ALA A 107 24.50 -14.99 -9.94
N CYS A 108 23.51 -15.51 -9.23
CA CYS A 108 22.11 -15.45 -9.60
C CYS A 108 21.38 -14.34 -8.81
N LEU A 109 20.57 -13.53 -9.50
CA LEU A 109 19.70 -12.55 -8.84
C LEU A 109 18.55 -13.29 -8.13
N ARG A 110 18.40 -13.03 -6.83
CA ARG A 110 17.30 -13.56 -6.02
C ARG A 110 16.43 -12.42 -5.55
N VAL A 111 15.15 -12.47 -5.91
CA VAL A 111 14.13 -11.52 -5.47
C VAL A 111 13.16 -12.28 -4.57
N ILE A 112 12.96 -11.77 -3.36
CA ILE A 112 12.01 -12.35 -2.39
C ILE A 112 10.93 -11.31 -2.16
N SER A 113 9.67 -11.71 -2.35
CA SER A 113 8.50 -10.92 -1.98
C SER A 113 7.84 -11.55 -0.77
N VAL A 114 7.69 -10.79 0.31
CA VAL A 114 7.07 -11.24 1.56
C VAL A 114 5.93 -10.28 1.90
N GLY A 115 4.73 -10.82 2.05
CA GLY A 115 3.57 -10.05 2.47
C GLY A 115 2.34 -10.93 2.61
N GLN A 116 1.33 -10.46 3.35
CA GLN A 116 0.06 -11.16 3.45
C GLN A 116 -0.60 -11.27 2.07
N PHE A 117 -1.28 -12.40 1.80
CA PHE A 117 -2.12 -12.54 0.61
C PHE A 117 -3.35 -11.63 0.72
N ARG A 118 -3.21 -10.42 0.17
CA ARG A 118 -4.31 -9.47 0.03
C ARG A 118 -4.27 -8.80 -1.34
N PRO A 119 -5.44 -8.45 -1.92
CA PRO A 119 -5.50 -7.85 -3.26
C PRO A 119 -4.66 -6.58 -3.41
N GLU A 120 -4.60 -5.72 -2.39
CA GLU A 120 -3.82 -4.48 -2.42
C GLU A 120 -2.30 -4.68 -2.47
N LYS A 121 -1.82 -5.90 -2.21
CA LYS A 121 -0.39 -6.24 -2.28
C LYS A 121 0.07 -6.61 -3.70
N ALA A 122 -0.87 -6.74 -4.65
CA ALA A 122 -0.57 -6.90 -6.08
C ALA A 122 0.44 -8.02 -6.38
N HIS A 123 0.27 -9.18 -5.73
CA HIS A 123 1.20 -10.31 -5.87
C HIS A 123 1.21 -10.89 -7.30
N LEU A 124 0.07 -10.86 -8.00
CA LEU A 124 -0.04 -11.37 -9.37
C LEU A 124 0.73 -10.50 -10.36
N GLU A 125 0.70 -9.19 -10.16
CA GLU A 125 1.41 -8.20 -10.96
C GLU A 125 2.93 -8.38 -10.84
N GLN A 126 3.42 -8.78 -9.66
CA GLN A 126 4.84 -9.11 -9.45
C GLN A 126 5.26 -10.33 -10.27
N VAL A 127 4.42 -11.37 -10.33
CA VAL A 127 4.68 -12.57 -11.15
C VAL A 127 4.60 -12.23 -12.64
N ALA A 128 3.62 -11.44 -13.05
CA ALA A 128 3.47 -10.99 -14.43
C ALA A 128 4.66 -10.16 -14.90
N ALA A 129 5.16 -9.26 -14.05
CA ALA A 129 6.38 -8.50 -14.33
C ALA A 129 7.60 -9.42 -14.50
N TRP A 130 7.73 -10.46 -13.67
CA TRP A 130 8.81 -11.43 -13.80
C TRP A 130 8.69 -12.29 -15.06
N ALA A 131 7.47 -12.66 -15.45
CA ALA A 131 7.20 -13.35 -16.70
C ALA A 131 7.59 -12.48 -17.91
N ALA A 132 7.26 -11.18 -17.88
CA ALA A 132 7.61 -10.24 -18.95
C ALA A 132 9.13 -9.99 -19.07
N LEU A 133 9.89 -10.16 -17.98
CA LEU A 133 11.36 -10.05 -17.99
C LEU A 133 12.05 -11.29 -18.57
N LYS A 134 11.38 -12.45 -18.59
CA LYS A 134 11.87 -13.65 -19.29
C LYS A 134 11.60 -13.49 -20.79
N LYS A 135 12.49 -12.78 -21.48
CA LYS A 135 12.64 -12.89 -22.94
C LYS A 135 13.57 -14.04 -23.28
#